data_AF-A0A7W1R0B0-F1
#
_entry.id   AF-A0A7W1R0B0-F1
#
_cell.length_a   1.000
_cell.length_b   1.000
_cell.length_c   1.000
_cell.angle_alpha   90.00
_cell.angle_beta   90.00
_cell.angle_gamma   90.00
#
_symmetry.space_group_name_H-M   'P 1'
#
loop_
_entity.id
_entity.type
_entity.pdbx_description
1 polymer ?
#
loop_
_entity_poly.entity_id
_entity_poly.type
_entity_poly.pdbx_seq_one_letter_code
_entity_poly.pdbx_strand_id
1 'polypeptide(L)'
;MDLTVVLATPAERSTFEAWNRRALDEGGVWLPAGDYDGATATIGPLVIPHETACHECLLVRRNSTSGCADDLAELRPVRRACLLPAALEALVVAATAHVVVRWIALRDPALPGSVLTIETTGTFEVRAHALLRVPRCPACSPANRSASPLPWYEANPVIR
;
A
#
# COMPACT_ATOMS: atom_id res chain seq x y z
N MET A 1 -7.56 3.80 -21.21
CA MET A 1 -6.62 3.60 -20.08
C MET A 1 -7.40 2.81 -19.07
N ASP A 2 -7.06 1.54 -18.94
CA ASP A 2 -7.85 0.59 -18.17
C ASP A 2 -7.37 0.65 -16.72
N LEU A 3 -8.32 0.78 -15.78
CA LEU A 3 -8.06 0.74 -14.35
C LEU A 3 -8.64 -0.55 -13.79
N THR A 4 -7.82 -1.34 -13.11
CA THR A 4 -8.30 -2.49 -12.34
C THR A 4 -8.50 -2.11 -10.88
N VAL A 5 -9.71 -2.28 -10.35
CA VAL A 5 -9.97 -2.13 -8.91
C VAL A 5 -9.95 -3.52 -8.27
N VAL A 6 -9.14 -3.67 -7.23
CA VAL A 6 -9.03 -4.93 -6.49
C VAL A 6 -9.58 -4.69 -5.09
N LEU A 7 -10.71 -5.33 -4.80
CA LEU A 7 -11.29 -5.37 -3.47
C LEU A 7 -10.85 -6.68 -2.82
N ALA A 8 -10.29 -6.60 -1.62
CA ALA A 8 -9.93 -7.78 -0.85
C ALA A 8 -10.31 -7.58 0.60
N THR A 9 -10.77 -8.65 1.23
CA THR A 9 -10.98 -8.67 2.69
C THR A 9 -9.63 -8.80 3.41
N PRO A 10 -9.56 -8.51 4.73
CA PRO A 10 -8.32 -8.70 5.49
C PRO A 10 -7.76 -10.13 5.44
N ALA A 11 -8.59 -11.15 5.20
CA ALA A 11 -8.18 -12.53 5.00
C ALA A 11 -7.41 -12.76 3.69
N GLU A 12 -7.60 -11.87 2.71
CA GLU A 12 -7.12 -11.97 1.33
C GLU A 12 -5.97 -10.99 1.06
N ARG A 13 -5.25 -10.54 2.09
CA ARG A 13 -4.15 -9.57 1.92
C ARG A 13 -3.09 -10.01 0.90
N SER A 14 -2.83 -11.31 0.75
CA SER A 14 -1.93 -11.86 -0.28
C SER A 14 -2.39 -11.56 -1.72
N THR A 15 -3.68 -11.28 -1.93
CA THR A 15 -4.24 -10.86 -3.21
C THR A 15 -3.63 -9.54 -3.68
N PHE A 16 -3.41 -8.58 -2.77
CA PHE A 16 -2.77 -7.31 -3.13
C PHE A 16 -1.30 -7.49 -3.51
N GLU A 17 -0.57 -8.39 -2.85
CA GLU A 17 0.81 -8.69 -3.23
C GLU A 17 0.89 -9.30 -4.64
N ALA A 18 0.03 -10.28 -4.93
CA ALA A 18 -0.04 -10.93 -6.24
C ALA A 18 -0.42 -9.93 -7.35
N TRP A 19 -1.43 -9.08 -7.10
CA TRP A 19 -1.82 -8.03 -8.04
C TRP A 19 -0.76 -6.98 -8.24
N ASN A 20 -0.08 -6.56 -7.16
CA ASN A 20 1.02 -5.61 -7.26
C ASN A 20 2.13 -6.14 -8.17
N ARG A 21 2.51 -7.41 -8.01
CA ARG A 21 3.51 -8.07 -8.85
C ARG A 21 3.08 -8.09 -10.31
N ARG A 22 1.87 -8.59 -10.57
CA ARG A 22 1.29 -8.63 -11.93
C ARG A 22 1.26 -7.25 -12.58
N ALA A 23 0.81 -6.23 -11.86
CA ALA A 23 0.73 -4.87 -12.37
C ALA A 23 2.11 -4.28 -12.69
N LEU A 24 3.12 -4.54 -11.85
CA LEU A 24 4.50 -4.12 -12.10
C LEU A 24 5.10 -4.84 -13.33
N ASP A 25 4.79 -6.11 -13.52
CA ASP A 25 5.31 -6.90 -14.65
C ASP A 25 4.61 -6.56 -15.98
N GLU A 26 3.29 -6.31 -15.95
CA GLU A 26 2.47 -6.10 -17.14
C GLU A 26 2.19 -4.62 -17.47
N GLY A 27 2.54 -3.69 -16.59
CA GLY A 27 2.30 -2.25 -16.77
C GLY A 27 0.85 -1.82 -16.51
N GLY A 28 0.05 -2.64 -15.82
CA GLY A 28 -1.36 -2.34 -15.53
C GLY A 28 -1.56 -1.31 -14.41
N VAL A 29 -2.44 -0.32 -14.64
CA VAL A 29 -2.87 0.62 -13.60
C VAL A 29 -3.90 -0.04 -12.70
N TRP A 30 -3.70 -0.01 -11.38
CA TRP A 30 -4.64 -0.64 -10.45
C TRP A 30 -4.81 0.12 -9.13
N LEU A 31 -5.90 -0.16 -8.44
CA LEU A 31 -6.28 0.43 -7.16
C LEU A 31 -6.70 -0.66 -6.17
N PRO A 32 -5.90 -0.96 -5.12
CA PRO A 32 -6.36 -1.77 -4.00
C PRO A 32 -7.35 -0.99 -3.14
N ALA A 33 -8.38 -1.65 -2.63
CA ALA A 33 -9.30 -1.07 -1.67
C ALA A 33 -9.83 -2.12 -0.68
N GLY A 34 -10.11 -1.69 0.54
CA GLY A 34 -10.67 -2.55 1.58
C GLY A 34 -9.66 -3.22 2.50
N ASP A 35 -8.36 -2.87 2.43
CA ASP A 35 -7.42 -3.30 3.48
C ASP A 35 -7.84 -2.69 4.81
N TYR A 36 -8.12 -3.53 5.80
CA TYR A 36 -8.58 -3.14 7.11
C TYR A 36 -7.78 -3.87 8.18
N ASP A 37 -7.19 -3.11 9.09
CA ASP A 37 -6.36 -3.64 10.18
C ASP A 37 -7.12 -3.76 11.52
N GLY A 38 -8.41 -3.45 11.53
CA GLY A 38 -9.23 -3.40 12.75
C GLY A 38 -9.42 -2.00 13.32
N ALA A 39 -8.71 -1.00 12.80
CA ALA A 39 -8.88 0.41 13.19
C ALA A 39 -9.11 1.32 11.99
N THR A 40 -8.39 1.07 10.90
CA THR A 40 -8.34 1.94 9.72
C THR A 40 -8.56 1.13 8.44
N ALA A 41 -9.54 1.55 7.64
CA ALA A 41 -9.74 1.04 6.29
C ALA A 41 -8.97 1.89 5.28
N THR A 42 -8.32 1.25 4.31
CA THR A 42 -7.42 1.90 3.35
C THR A 42 -7.90 1.71 1.92
N ILE A 43 -7.85 2.79 1.14
CA ILE A 43 -8.12 2.84 -0.30
C ILE A 43 -6.90 3.43 -1.00
N GLY A 44 -6.33 2.66 -1.92
CA GLY A 44 -5.12 3.00 -2.64
C GLY A 44 -3.85 2.40 -2.04
N PRO A 45 -2.68 2.78 -2.59
CA PRO A 45 -2.50 3.87 -3.56
C PRO A 45 -3.04 3.56 -4.97
N LEU A 46 -3.33 4.59 -5.76
CA LEU A 46 -3.45 4.41 -7.22
C LEU A 46 -2.06 4.07 -7.77
N VAL A 47 -1.88 2.81 -8.16
CA VAL A 47 -0.60 2.30 -8.65
C VAL A 47 -0.53 2.50 -10.15
N ILE A 48 0.38 3.37 -10.57
CA ILE A 48 0.85 3.50 -11.95
C ILE A 48 2.27 2.92 -11.95
N PRO A 49 2.47 1.73 -12.55
CA PRO A 49 3.74 1.01 -12.48
C PRO A 49 4.94 1.89 -12.82
N HIS A 50 5.97 1.83 -11.96
CA HIS A 50 7.21 2.59 -12.07
C HIS A 50 7.10 4.14 -12.09
N GLU A 51 5.90 4.69 -11.91
CA GLU A 51 5.67 6.14 -11.79
C GLU A 51 5.27 6.53 -10.36
N THR A 52 4.30 5.85 -9.77
CA THR A 52 3.82 6.13 -8.41
C THR A 52 4.37 5.14 -7.38
N ALA A 53 4.00 5.33 -6.11
CA ALA A 53 4.22 4.34 -5.07
C ALA A 53 3.39 3.08 -5.36
N CYS A 54 4.04 1.92 -5.40
CA CYS A 54 3.35 0.62 -5.48
C CYS A 54 2.78 0.21 -4.11
N HIS A 55 2.02 -0.89 -4.06
CA HIS A 55 1.46 -1.38 -2.79
C HIS A 55 2.55 -1.70 -1.75
N GLU A 56 3.70 -2.26 -2.17
CA GLU A 56 4.82 -2.54 -1.26
C GLU A 56 5.41 -1.25 -0.65
N CYS A 57 5.40 -0.14 -1.40
CA CYS A 57 5.83 1.15 -0.85
C CYS A 57 4.92 1.60 0.30
N LEU A 58 3.60 1.37 0.20
CA LEU A 58 2.65 1.67 1.27
C LEU A 58 2.99 0.87 2.53
N LEU A 59 3.20 -0.45 2.39
CA LEU A 59 3.52 -1.32 3.51
C LEU A 59 4.83 -0.92 4.20
N VAL A 60 5.89 -0.67 3.44
CA VAL A 60 7.17 -0.20 3.98
C VAL A 60 7.01 1.11 4.75
N ARG A 61 6.26 2.08 4.20
CA ARG A 61 5.99 3.36 4.87
C ARG A 61 5.18 3.18 6.15
N ARG A 62 4.12 2.37 6.12
CA ARG A 62 3.27 2.07 7.28
C ARG A 62 4.08 1.39 8.40
N ASN A 63 4.94 0.45 8.04
CA ASN A 63 5.80 -0.23 9.01
C ASN A 63 6.82 0.74 9.63
N SER A 64 7.36 1.68 8.85
CA SER A 64 8.32 2.68 9.35
C SER A 64 7.73 3.66 10.37
N THR A 65 6.40 3.82 10.40
CA THR A 65 5.70 4.70 11.36
C THR A 65 5.18 3.97 12.60
N SER A 66 5.30 2.63 12.65
CA SER A 66 4.75 1.83 13.75
C SER A 66 5.51 1.96 15.08
N GLY A 67 6.77 2.42 15.04
CA GLY A 67 7.64 2.53 16.23
C GLY A 67 8.08 1.20 16.84
N CYS A 68 7.66 0.07 16.25
CA CYS A 68 7.79 -1.28 16.79
C CYS A 68 8.49 -2.21 15.78
N ALA A 69 9.32 -1.64 14.90
CA ALA A 69 9.92 -2.36 13.77
C ALA A 69 10.79 -3.54 14.21
N ASP A 70 11.55 -3.36 15.29
CA ASP A 70 12.44 -4.40 15.85
C ASP A 70 11.62 -5.54 16.49
N ASP A 71 10.61 -5.20 17.28
CA ASP A 71 9.74 -6.22 17.91
C ASP A 71 8.90 -6.97 16.85
N LEU A 72 8.41 -6.28 15.82
CA LEU A 72 7.65 -6.90 14.71
C LEU A 72 8.48 -7.94 13.95
N ALA A 73 9.80 -7.81 13.91
CA ALA A 73 10.68 -8.77 13.25
C ALA A 73 10.75 -10.11 14.03
N GLU A 74 10.59 -10.08 15.36
CA GLU A 74 10.61 -11.26 16.22
C GLU A 74 9.22 -11.92 16.36
N LEU A 75 8.16 -11.20 16.01
CA LEU A 75 6.79 -11.69 16.13
C LEU A 75 6.42 -12.62 14.97
N ARG A 76 5.88 -13.79 15.32
CA ARG A 76 5.24 -14.68 14.33
C ARG A 76 4.02 -13.97 13.76
N PRO A 77 3.87 -13.86 12.43
CA PRO A 77 2.69 -13.25 11.82
C PRO A 77 1.45 -14.06 12.19
N VAL A 78 0.56 -13.48 12.98
CA VAL A 78 -0.76 -14.02 13.26
C VAL A 78 -1.74 -13.38 12.28
N ARG A 79 -2.40 -14.20 11.46
CA ARG A 79 -3.52 -13.73 10.64
C ARG A 79 -4.68 -13.38 11.55
N ARG A 80 -4.82 -12.10 11.89
CA ARG A 80 -6.05 -11.58 12.48
C ARG A 80 -6.99 -11.23 11.33
N ALA A 81 -8.02 -12.04 11.13
CA ALA A 81 -9.12 -11.66 10.27
C ALA A 81 -9.98 -10.64 11.03
N CYS A 82 -9.66 -9.35 10.88
CA CYS A 82 -10.59 -8.30 11.29
C CYS A 82 -11.73 -8.30 10.26
N LEU A 83 -12.96 -8.54 10.71
CA LEU A 83 -14.12 -8.40 9.82
C LEU A 83 -14.39 -6.92 9.63
N LEU A 84 -14.50 -6.49 8.37
CA LEU A 84 -14.90 -5.13 8.05
C LEU A 84 -16.41 -4.99 8.35
N PRO A 85 -16.84 -4.07 9.24
CA PRO A 85 -18.26 -3.88 9.50
C PRO A 85 -19.01 -3.46 8.24
N ALA A 86 -20.21 -3.99 7.99
CA ALA A 86 -20.96 -3.76 6.74
C ALA A 86 -21.19 -2.26 6.41
N ALA A 87 -21.41 -1.43 7.43
CA ALA A 87 -21.54 0.03 7.23
C ALA A 87 -20.22 0.66 6.76
N LEU A 88 -19.09 0.23 7.31
CA LEU A 88 -17.76 0.68 6.91
C LEU A 88 -17.40 0.14 5.52
N GLU A 89 -17.78 -1.09 5.21
CA GLU A 89 -17.63 -1.67 3.87
C GLU A 89 -18.38 -0.85 2.82
N ALA A 90 -19.65 -0.51 3.06
CA ALA A 90 -20.43 0.35 2.16
C ALA A 90 -19.76 1.72 1.93
N LEU A 91 -19.21 2.31 2.99
CA LEU A 91 -18.46 3.56 2.90
C LEU A 91 -17.16 3.40 2.09
N VAL A 92 -16.40 2.32 2.31
CA VAL A 92 -15.18 2.01 1.54
C VAL A 92 -15.51 1.85 0.06
N VAL A 93 -16.58 1.12 -0.28
CA VAL A 93 -17.04 0.94 -1.66
C VAL A 93 -17.43 2.29 -2.28
N ALA A 94 -18.20 3.12 -1.58
CA ALA A 94 -18.60 4.44 -2.07
C ALA A 94 -17.39 5.37 -2.28
N ALA A 95 -16.44 5.39 -1.33
CA ALA A 95 -15.22 6.18 -1.43
C ALA A 95 -14.32 5.67 -2.57
N THR A 96 -14.23 4.36 -2.77
CA THR A 96 -13.49 3.75 -3.90
C THR A 96 -14.11 4.15 -5.23
N ALA A 97 -15.44 4.09 -5.36
CA ALA A 97 -16.14 4.55 -6.56
C ALA A 97 -15.87 6.04 -6.83
N HIS A 98 -15.83 6.87 -5.79
CA HIS A 98 -15.47 8.28 -5.93
C HIS A 98 -14.04 8.49 -6.44
N VAL A 99 -13.07 7.72 -5.93
CA VAL A 99 -11.67 7.72 -6.42
C VAL A 99 -11.61 7.29 -7.89
N VAL A 100 -12.35 6.27 -8.29
CA VAL A 100 -12.43 5.80 -9.69
C VAL A 100 -13.00 6.88 -10.61
N VAL A 101 -14.08 7.56 -10.20
CA VAL A 101 -14.67 8.67 -10.97
C VAL A 101 -13.68 9.81 -11.13
N ARG A 102 -12.99 10.21 -10.05
CA ARG A 102 -11.95 11.24 -10.10
C ARG A 102 -10.83 10.90 -11.08
N TRP A 103 -10.41 9.63 -11.12
CA TRP A 103 -9.37 9.17 -12.04
C TRP A 103 -9.84 9.12 -13.50
N ILE A 104 -10.96 8.46 -13.77
CA ILE A 104 -11.40 8.15 -15.13
C ILE A 104 -12.09 9.35 -15.78
N ALA A 105 -13.05 9.96 -15.08
CA ALA A 105 -13.89 11.01 -15.63
C ALA A 105 -13.25 12.39 -15.47
N LEU A 106 -12.68 12.69 -14.30
CA LEU A 106 -12.15 14.03 -13.99
C LEU A 106 -10.67 14.17 -14.29
N ARG A 107 -9.95 13.07 -14.55
CA ARG A 107 -8.50 13.06 -14.81
C ARG A 107 -7.71 13.81 -13.74
N ASP A 108 -8.10 13.62 -12.50
CA ASP A 108 -7.59 14.39 -11.37
C ASP A 108 -6.08 14.14 -11.15
N PRO A 109 -5.22 15.16 -11.36
CA PRO A 109 -3.77 15.01 -11.24
C PRO A 109 -3.29 14.90 -9.79
N ALA A 110 -4.13 15.20 -8.80
CA ALA A 110 -3.77 15.11 -7.39
C ALA A 110 -3.97 13.69 -6.80
N LEU A 111 -4.57 12.77 -7.57
CA LEU A 111 -4.89 11.43 -7.11
C LEU A 111 -3.68 10.48 -7.07
N PRO A 112 -2.80 10.45 -8.10
CA PRO A 112 -1.55 9.70 -8.05
C PRO A 112 -0.69 10.10 -6.84
N GLY A 113 -0.12 9.11 -6.15
CA GLY A 113 0.71 9.37 -4.97
C GLY A 113 -0.08 9.76 -3.73
N SER A 114 -1.37 9.42 -3.66
CA SER A 114 -2.18 9.55 -2.44
C SER A 114 -2.78 8.21 -2.01
N VAL A 115 -3.08 8.10 -0.72
CA VAL A 115 -3.85 7.00 -0.12
C VAL A 115 -4.95 7.61 0.74
N LEU A 116 -6.16 7.07 0.65
CA LEU A 116 -7.29 7.50 1.47
C LEU A 116 -7.47 6.51 2.62
N THR A 117 -7.59 7.03 3.84
CA THR A 117 -7.85 6.24 5.05
C THR A 117 -9.18 6.65 5.66
N ILE A 118 -9.85 5.67 6.25
CA ILE A 118 -11.05 5.87 7.06
C ILE A 118 -10.73 5.27 8.43
N GLU A 119 -10.49 6.14 9.40
CA GLU A 119 -10.23 5.76 10.80
C GLU A 119 -11.55 5.63 11.56
N THR A 120 -11.69 4.56 12.33
CA THR A 120 -12.91 4.25 13.08
C THR A 120 -12.70 4.08 14.57
N THR A 121 -11.44 4.00 15.02
CA THR A 121 -11.09 3.86 16.44
C THR A 121 -10.71 5.23 17.00
N GLY A 122 -11.47 5.71 17.99
CA GLY A 122 -11.26 7.03 18.61
C GLY A 122 -12.16 8.08 17.98
N THR A 123 -11.76 8.64 16.84
CA THR A 123 -12.58 9.57 16.04
C THR A 123 -12.89 8.96 14.67
N PHE A 124 -14.07 9.28 14.13
CA PHE A 124 -14.41 8.91 12.76
C PHE A 124 -13.84 9.94 11.81
N GLU A 125 -12.79 9.59 11.07
CA GLU A 125 -12.07 10.52 10.21
C GLU A 125 -11.76 9.91 8.85
N VAL A 126 -11.95 10.71 7.81
CA VAL A 126 -11.59 10.36 6.43
C VAL A 126 -10.46 11.29 6.00
N ARG A 127 -9.29 10.74 5.72
CA ARG A 127 -8.09 11.52 5.41
C ARG A 127 -7.40 11.03 4.15
N ALA A 128 -6.94 11.96 3.33
CA ALA A 128 -6.03 11.69 2.22
C ALA A 128 -4.60 11.95 2.69
N HIS A 129 -3.72 10.98 2.50
CA HIS A 129 -2.30 11.07 2.84
C HIS A 129 -1.47 11.02 1.58
N ALA A 130 -0.45 11.87 1.49
CA ALA A 130 0.56 11.77 0.44
C ALA A 130 1.42 10.52 0.67
N LEU A 131 1.54 9.67 -0.36
CA LEU A 131 2.36 8.48 -0.35
C LEU A 131 3.51 8.62 -1.36
N LEU A 132 4.72 8.78 -0.82
CA LEU A 132 5.93 8.88 -1.61
C LEU A 132 6.49 7.48 -1.92
N ARG A 133 6.86 7.27 -3.19
CA ARG A 133 7.56 6.05 -3.64
C ARG A 133 8.83 5.85 -2.80
N VAL A 134 9.05 4.63 -2.34
CA VAL A 134 10.27 4.27 -1.62
C VAL A 134 11.42 4.12 -2.63
N PRO A 135 12.52 4.89 -2.51
CA PRO A 135 13.60 4.88 -3.50
C PRO A 135 14.24 3.50 -3.71
N ARG A 136 14.33 2.68 -2.66
CA ARG A 136 14.86 1.32 -2.70
C ARG A 136 13.78 0.27 -2.46
N CYS A 137 12.56 0.53 -2.93
CA CYS A 137 11.46 -0.44 -2.80
C CYS A 137 11.88 -1.80 -3.36
N PRO A 138 11.73 -2.90 -2.60
CA PRO A 138 12.13 -4.23 -3.07
C PRO A 138 11.29 -4.73 -4.25
N ALA A 139 10.06 -4.24 -4.40
CA ALA A 139 9.16 -4.63 -5.49
C ALA A 139 9.36 -3.77 -6.75
N CYS A 140 9.25 -2.43 -6.65
CA CYS A 140 9.14 -1.58 -7.83
C CYS A 140 10.39 -0.77 -8.18
N SER A 141 11.46 -0.80 -7.36
CA SER A 141 12.65 -0.01 -7.62
C SER A 141 13.80 -0.85 -8.18
N PRO A 142 14.34 -0.51 -9.36
CA PRO A 142 15.56 -1.15 -9.87
C PRO A 142 16.78 -0.81 -9.00
N ALA A 143 16.78 0.33 -8.30
CA ALA A 143 17.86 0.78 -7.42
C ALA A 143 18.13 -0.16 -6.23
N ASN A 144 17.17 -1.04 -5.89
CA ASN A 144 17.38 -2.05 -4.86
C ASN A 144 18.47 -3.08 -5.26
N ARG A 145 18.69 -3.30 -6.57
CA ARG A 145 19.64 -4.30 -7.07
C ARG A 145 20.97 -3.73 -7.52
N SER A 146 21.09 -2.40 -7.62
CA SER A 146 22.22 -1.70 -8.22
C SER A 146 23.00 -0.81 -7.26
N ALA A 147 22.74 -0.89 -5.95
CA ALA A 147 23.56 -0.20 -4.97
C ALA A 147 24.96 -0.84 -4.91
N SER A 148 25.99 -0.08 -5.30
CA SER A 148 27.36 -0.46 -4.95
C SER A 148 27.48 -0.49 -3.42
N PRO A 149 28.12 -1.53 -2.85
CA PRO A 149 28.37 -1.58 -1.41
C PRO A 149 29.14 -0.33 -1.00
N LEU A 150 28.74 0.27 0.11
CA LEU A 150 29.42 1.43 0.67
C LEU A 150 30.76 0.97 1.26
N PRO A 151 31.80 1.83 1.33
CA PRO A 151 33.14 1.44 1.77
C PRO A 151 33.20 0.79 3.15
N TRP A 152 32.22 1.04 4.02
CA TRP A 152 32.12 0.45 5.37
C TRP A 152 31.38 -0.90 5.41
N TYR A 153 30.83 -1.39 4.28
CA TYR A 153 30.21 -2.70 4.20
C TYR A 153 31.26 -3.83 4.31
N GLU A 154 32.48 -3.61 3.80
CA GLU A 154 33.60 -4.55 3.93
C GLU A 154 34.18 -4.61 5.36
N ALA A 155 33.88 -3.61 6.20
CA ALA A 155 34.42 -3.51 7.55
C ALA A 155 33.60 -4.28 8.61
N ASN A 156 32.46 -4.89 8.26
CA ASN A 156 31.60 -5.59 9.22
C ASN A 156 31.63 -7.13 9.04
N PRO A 157 32.40 -7.87 9.85
CA PRO A 157 32.53 -9.33 9.71
C PRO A 157 31.31 -10.14 10.18
N VAL A 158 30.23 -9.49 10.65
CA VAL A 158 29.07 -10.15 11.27
C VAL A 158 28.00 -10.57 10.24
N ILE A 159 28.14 -10.19 8.97
CA ILE A 159 27.14 -10.47 7.91
C ILE A 159 27.80 -11.33 6.82
N ARG A 160 28.20 -12.56 7.15
CA ARG A 160 28.57 -13.61 6.19
C ARG A 160 27.69 -14.84 6.38
#